data_AF-A0A0U0W459-F1
#
_entry.id   AF-A0A0U0W459-F1
#
_cell.length_a   1.000
_cell.length_b   1.000
_cell.length_c   1.000
_cell.angle_alpha   90.00
_cell.angle_beta   90.00
_cell.angle_gamma   90.00
#
_symmetry.space_group_name_H-M   'P 1'
#
loop_
_entity.id
_entity.type
_entity.pdbx_description
1 polymer ?
#
loop_
_entity_poly.entity_id
_entity_poly.type
_entity_poly.pdbx_seq_one_letter_code
_entity_poly.pdbx_strand_id
1 'polypeptide(L)'
;MIIHGIELRYVLTMHLARNGPATVAEMVDALSRQGFRVRGRPSKAVSDALRWEMGRGRVRRIGRGLYGPRGIPRSTEHRIHLRVLALRESARLSLRGGQKVGLGGEGRVWPV
;
A
#
# COMPACT_ATOMS: atom_id res chain seq x y z
N MET A 1 1.05 1.56 -9.22
CA MET A 1 2.02 2.63 -8.89
C MET A 1 3.15 2.07 -8.02
N ILE A 2 4.43 2.38 -8.29
CA ILE A 2 5.56 1.90 -7.48
C ILE A 2 5.80 2.86 -6.31
N ILE A 3 5.84 2.34 -5.07
CA ILE A 3 6.13 3.12 -3.85
C ILE A 3 7.39 2.58 -3.16
N HIS A 4 8.11 3.46 -2.47
CA HIS A 4 9.34 3.12 -1.75
C HIS A 4 9.60 4.10 -0.60
N GLY A 5 10.64 3.83 0.20
CA GLY A 5 11.09 4.73 1.25
C GLY A 5 9.97 5.11 2.24
N ILE A 6 9.78 6.42 2.41
CA ILE A 6 8.82 6.97 3.38
C ILE A 6 7.36 6.63 3.03
N GLU A 7 7.02 6.54 1.74
CA GLU A 7 5.66 6.25 1.30
C GLU A 7 5.26 4.82 1.63
N LEU A 8 6.16 3.87 1.36
CA LEU A 8 5.97 2.47 1.73
C LEU A 8 5.76 2.33 3.25
N ARG A 9 6.62 2.99 4.04
CA ARG A 9 6.51 2.97 5.50
C ARG A 9 5.17 3.52 5.97
N TYR A 10 4.71 4.63 5.40
CA TYR A 10 3.46 5.28 5.77
C TYR A 10 2.25 4.41 5.43
N VAL A 11 2.22 3.81 4.24
CA VAL A 11 1.14 2.89 3.83
C VAL A 11 1.07 1.68 4.76
N LEU A 12 2.22 1.08 5.10
CA LEU A 12 2.26 -0.08 6.00
C LEU A 12 1.85 0.26 7.43
N THR A 13 2.37 1.36 7.99
CA THR A 13 2.00 1.84 9.32
C THR A 13 0.50 2.15 9.41
N MET A 14 -0.06 2.81 8.38
CA MET A 14 -1.50 3.08 8.32
C MET A 14 -2.32 1.80 8.15
N HIS A 15 -1.85 0.82 7.37
CA HIS A 15 -2.51 -0.47 7.24
C HIS A 15 -2.62 -1.19 8.58
N LEU A 16 -1.52 -1.25 9.35
CA LEU A 16 -1.52 -1.88 10.68
C LEU A 16 -2.39 -1.11 11.69
N ALA A 17 -2.37 0.23 11.64
CA ALA A 17 -3.19 1.05 12.53
C ALA A 17 -4.70 0.87 12.29
N ARG A 18 -5.12 0.62 11.04
CA ARG A 18 -6.53 0.49 10.67
C ARG A 18 -7.07 -0.94 10.69
N ASN A 19 -6.23 -1.92 10.36
CA ASN A 19 -6.65 -3.32 10.20
C ASN A 19 -6.12 -4.23 11.32
N GLY A 20 -5.24 -3.73 12.19
CA GLY A 20 -4.62 -4.51 13.25
C GLY A 20 -3.39 -5.29 12.79
N PRO A 21 -2.98 -6.32 13.55
CA PRO A 21 -1.82 -7.14 13.22
C PRO A 21 -1.92 -7.82 11.85
N ALA A 22 -0.81 -7.87 11.13
CA ALA A 22 -0.71 -8.52 9.82
C ALA A 22 0.68 -9.14 9.60
N THR A 23 0.70 -10.22 8.85
CA THR A 23 1.91 -10.89 8.38
C THR A 23 2.55 -10.15 7.21
N VAL A 24 3.84 -10.39 6.96
CA VAL A 24 4.53 -9.84 5.77
C VAL A 24 3.82 -10.23 4.47
N ALA A 25 3.28 -11.45 4.38
CA ALA A 25 2.54 -11.90 3.21
C ALA A 25 1.24 -11.10 3.04
N GLU A 26 0.45 -10.95 4.10
CA GLU A 26 -0.80 -10.15 4.08
C GLU A 26 -0.54 -8.69 3.75
N MET A 27 0.57 -8.11 4.23
CA MET A 27 0.95 -6.75 3.87
C MET A 27 1.34 -6.61 2.40
N VAL A 28 2.05 -7.58 1.83
CA VAL A 28 2.37 -7.59 0.39
C VAL A 28 1.09 -7.71 -0.45
N ASP A 29 0.16 -8.58 -0.04
CA ASP A 29 -1.13 -8.72 -0.70
C ASP A 29 -1.98 -7.44 -0.60
N ALA A 30 -2.05 -6.85 0.59
CA ALA A 30 -2.78 -5.60 0.82
C ALA A 30 -2.21 -4.42 0.00
N LEU A 31 -0.89 -4.36 -0.21
CA LEU A 31 -0.29 -3.38 -1.12
C LEU A 31 -0.76 -3.60 -2.56
N SER A 32 -0.76 -4.86 -3.01
CA SER A 32 -1.16 -5.24 -4.36
C SER A 32 -2.64 -4.93 -4.62
N ARG A 33 -3.52 -5.27 -3.67
CA ARG A 33 -4.96 -4.93 -3.73
C ARG A 33 -5.25 -3.43 -3.76
N GLN A 34 -4.37 -2.61 -3.19
CA GLN A 34 -4.46 -1.15 -3.24
C GLN A 34 -3.82 -0.53 -4.50
N GLY A 35 -3.35 -1.35 -5.44
CA GLY A 35 -2.70 -0.88 -6.67
C GLY A 35 -1.25 -0.43 -6.50
N PHE A 36 -0.64 -0.72 -5.35
CA PHE A 36 0.77 -0.43 -5.08
C PHE A 36 1.67 -1.60 -5.48
N ARG A 37 2.86 -1.26 -5.95
CA ARG A 37 3.96 -2.19 -6.17
C ARG A 37 5.20 -1.68 -5.43
N VAL A 38 6.09 -2.57 -5.04
CA VAL A 38 7.37 -2.23 -4.40
C VAL A 38 8.51 -2.66 -5.31
N ARG A 39 9.60 -1.89 -5.33
CA ARG A 39 10.78 -2.22 -6.14
C ARG A 39 11.53 -3.41 -5.53
N GLY A 40 11.96 -4.35 -6.37
CA GLY A 40 12.72 -5.52 -5.93
C GLY A 40 11.87 -6.56 -5.20
N ARG A 41 12.44 -7.23 -4.19
CA ARG A 41 11.78 -8.31 -3.43
C ARG A 41 10.74 -7.74 -2.44
N PRO A 42 9.43 -7.94 -2.64
CA PRO A 42 8.39 -7.28 -1.83
C PRO A 42 8.48 -7.59 -0.34
N SER A 43 8.65 -8.87 0.02
CA SER A 43 8.73 -9.28 1.42
C SER A 43 9.91 -8.65 2.17
N LYS A 44 11.04 -8.44 1.47
CA LYS A 44 12.23 -7.79 2.05
C LYS A 44 11.98 -6.30 2.24
N ALA A 45 11.44 -5.62 1.22
CA ALA A 45 11.10 -4.20 1.31
C ALA A 45 10.11 -3.92 2.44
N VAL A 46 9.07 -4.74 2.58
CA VAL A 46 8.10 -4.66 3.69
C VAL A 46 8.78 -4.88 5.03
N SER A 47 9.56 -5.95 5.18
CA SER A 47 10.26 -6.26 6.44
C SER A 47 11.23 -5.13 6.85
N ASP A 48 11.99 -4.58 5.90
CA ASP A 48 12.95 -3.52 6.15
C ASP A 48 12.25 -2.19 6.49
N ALA A 49 11.12 -1.88 5.85
CA ALA A 49 10.29 -0.73 6.19
C ALA A 49 9.71 -0.83 7.62
N LEU A 50 9.19 -1.99 8.00
CA LEU A 50 8.62 -2.21 9.34
C LEU A 50 9.70 -2.19 10.42
N ARG A 51 10.89 -2.71 10.15
CA ARG A 51 12.03 -2.61 11.09
C ARG A 51 12.38 -1.15 11.35
N TRP A 52 12.30 -0.28 10.35
CA TRP A 52 12.50 1.16 10.54
C TRP A 52 11.40 1.78 11.41
N GLU A 53 10.13 1.46 11.14
CA GLU A 53 8.99 1.99 11.92
C GLU A 53 8.95 1.44 13.36
N MET A 54 9.49 0.25 13.60
CA MET A 54 9.73 -0.28 14.95
C MET A 54 10.71 0.60 15.73
N GLY A 55 11.82 1.01 15.12
CA GLY A 55 12.78 1.93 15.74
C GLY A 55 12.18 3.30 16.05
N ARG A 56 11.08 3.68 15.38
CA ARG A 56 10.29 4.90 15.64
C ARG A 56 9.17 4.70 16.65
N GLY A 57 9.00 3.49 17.18
CA GLY A 57 7.97 3.15 18.16
C GLY A 57 6.55 3.07 17.59
N ARG A 58 6.36 3.08 16.25
CA ARG A 58 5.03 3.11 15.61
C ARG A 58 4.47 1.74 15.30
N VAL A 59 5.35 0.75 15.16
CA VAL A 59 5.03 -0.65 14.88
C VAL A 59 5.72 -1.53 15.92
N ARG A 60 5.13 -2.67 16.25
CA ARG A 60 5.78 -3.71 17.06
C ARG A 60 5.78 -5.04 16.32
N ARG A 61 6.83 -5.83 16.52
CA ARG A 61 6.85 -7.24 16.12
C ARG A 61 6.13 -8.06 17.18
N ILE A 62 5.15 -8.86 16.76
CA ILE A 62 4.37 -9.75 17.64
C ILE A 62 4.92 -11.18 17.55
N GLY A 63 5.34 -11.60 16.35
CA GLY A 63 5.85 -12.95 16.12
C GLY A 63 6.72 -13.04 14.86
N ARG A 64 7.01 -14.27 14.43
CA ARG A 64 7.76 -14.50 13.19
C ARG A 64 6.96 -13.99 11.99
N GLY A 65 7.44 -12.91 11.37
CA GLY A 65 6.77 -12.30 10.22
C GLY A 65 5.45 -11.59 10.54
N LEU A 66 5.03 -11.53 11.80
CA LEU A 66 3.79 -10.90 12.26
C LEU A 66 4.10 -9.58 12.97
N TYR A 67 3.47 -8.52 12.49
CA TYR A 67 3.65 -7.15 12.97
C TYR A 67 2.30 -6.57 13.37
N GLY A 68 2.30 -5.65 14.32
CA GLY A 68 1.08 -4.96 14.73
C GLY A 68 1.33 -3.49 15.06
N PRO A 69 0.25 -2.70 15.20
CA PRO A 69 0.35 -1.30 15.54
C PRO A 69 0.92 -1.10 16.94
N ARG A 70 1.59 0.04 17.11
CA ARG A 70 1.90 0.65 18.41
C ARG A 70 1.38 2.10 18.38
N GLY A 71 1.49 2.83 19.48
CA GLY A 71 1.03 4.24 19.54
C GLY A 71 1.70 5.13 18.51
N ILE A 72 0.91 5.85 17.73
CA ILE A 72 1.37 6.88 16.78
C ILE A 72 0.93 8.24 17.33
N PRO A 73 1.83 9.22 17.50
CA PRO A 73 1.44 10.57 17.89
C PRO A 73 0.42 11.16 16.90
N ARG A 74 -0.64 11.80 17.39
CA ARG A 74 -1.77 12.28 16.57
C ARG A 74 -1.37 13.15 15.38
N SER A 75 -0.40 14.06 15.56
CA SER A 75 0.12 14.90 14.47
C SER A 75 0.81 14.08 13.37
N THR A 76 1.53 13.03 13.78
CA THR A 76 2.17 12.10 12.85
C THR A 76 1.16 11.21 12.15
N GLU A 77 0.16 10.71 12.87
CA GLU A 77 -0.94 9.93 12.32
C GLU A 77 -1.69 10.73 11.25
N HIS A 78 -2.03 11.99 11.53
CA HIS A 78 -2.72 12.87 10.60
C HIS A 78 -1.91 13.08 9.31
N ARG A 79 -0.61 13.41 9.42
CA ARG A 79 0.28 13.57 8.26
C ARG A 79 0.41 12.28 7.44
N ILE A 80 0.56 11.13 8.11
CA ILE A 80 0.62 9.83 7.44
C ILE A 80 -0.71 9.56 6.72
N HIS A 81 -1.83 9.82 7.37
CA HIS A 81 -3.17 9.59 6.82
C HIS A 81 -3.40 10.37 5.54
N LEU A 82 -3.17 11.68 5.54
CA LEU A 82 -3.32 12.52 4.36
C LEU A 82 -2.42 12.07 3.21
N ARG A 83 -1.16 11.71 3.51
CA ARG A 83 -0.24 11.21 2.49
C ARG A 83 -0.72 9.89 1.90
N VAL A 84 -1.21 8.97 2.72
CA VAL A 84 -1.74 7.67 2.25
C VAL A 84 -3.00 7.85 1.40
N LEU A 85 -3.90 8.78 1.75
CA LEU A 85 -5.06 9.11 0.91
C LEU A 85 -4.64 9.63 -0.47
N ALA A 86 -3.69 10.56 -0.53
CA ALA A 86 -3.18 11.08 -1.79
C ALA A 86 -2.53 9.98 -2.67
N LEU A 87 -1.78 9.06 -2.05
CA LEU A 87 -1.18 7.92 -2.75
C LEU A 87 -2.22 6.96 -3.31
N ARG A 88 -3.28 6.66 -2.54
CA ARG A 88 -4.38 5.81 -2.98
C ARG A 88 -5.12 6.42 -4.17
N GLU A 89 -5.37 7.72 -4.13
CA GLU A 89 -6.00 8.42 -5.26
C GLU A 89 -5.11 8.38 -6.51
N SER A 90 -3.81 8.63 -6.34
CA SER A 90 -2.84 8.54 -7.45
C SER A 90 -2.77 7.13 -8.05
N ALA A 91 -2.81 6.09 -7.22
CA ALA A 91 -2.85 4.71 -7.67
C ALA A 91 -4.16 4.40 -8.43
N ARG A 92 -5.31 4.90 -7.94
CA ARG A 92 -6.62 4.77 -8.59
C ARG A 92 -6.63 5.41 -9.98
N LEU A 93 -6.09 6.63 -10.10
CA LEU A 93 -5.98 7.33 -11.38
C LEU A 93 -5.01 6.62 -12.35
N SER A 94 -3.89 6.10 -11.84
CA SER A 94 -2.94 5.34 -12.64
C SER A 94 -3.53 4.05 -13.23
N LEU A 95 -4.43 3.39 -12.49
CA LEU A 95 -5.15 2.20 -12.97
C LEU A 95 -6.16 2.58 -14.08
N ARG A 96 -6.84 3.72 -13.95
CA ARG A 96 -7.79 4.21 -14.95
C ARG A 96 -7.11 4.66 -16.25
N GLY A 97 -5.97 5.34 -16.17
CA GLY A 97 -5.18 5.75 -17.35
C GLY A 97 -4.49 4.60 -18.08
N GLY A 98 -4.34 3.44 -17.44
CA GLY A 98 -3.76 2.23 -18.03
C GLY A 98 -4.75 1.35 -18.82
N GLN A 99 -6.04 1.69 -18.80
CA GLN A 99 -7.05 0.99 -19.59
C GLN A 99 -7.01 1.55 -21.03
N LYS A 100 -5.96 1.20 -21.80
CA LYS A 100 -6.06 1.26 -23.26
C LYS A 100 -7.15 0.29 -23.66
N VAL A 101 -8.24 0.84 -24.17
CA VAL A 101 -9.26 0.14 -24.96
C VAL A 101 -8.55 -0.78 -25.96
N GLY A 102 -8.52 -2.07 -25.63
CA GLY A 102 -8.39 -3.14 -26.59
C GLY A 102 -9.79 -3.55 -27.01
N LEU A 103 -10.47 -2.72 -27.79
CA LEU A 103 -11.64 -3.14 -28.55
C LEU A 103 -11.17 -3.37 -29.99
N GLY A 104 -10.51 -4.51 -30.18
CA GLY A 104 -10.50 -5.19 -31.46
C GLY A 104 -11.73 -6.08 -31.49
N GLY A 105 -12.71 -5.73 -32.34
CA GLY A 105 -13.82 -6.60 -32.73
C GLY A 105 -15.18 -6.17 -32.19
N GLU A 106 -15.85 -5.25 -32.89
CA GLU A 106 -17.19 -5.56 -33.39
C GLU A 106 -17.55 -4.61 -34.55
N GLY A 107 -17.22 -5.04 -35.77
CA GLY A 107 -18.00 -4.64 -36.93
C GLY A 107 -19.32 -5.41 -36.87
N ARG A 108 -20.31 -4.89 -36.16
CA ARG A 108 -21.70 -5.28 -36.37
C ARG A 108 -22.57 -4.02 -36.36
N VAL A 109 -23.14 -3.82 -37.53
CA VAL A 109 -24.09 -2.78 -37.92
C VAL A 109 -25.25 -2.76 -36.93
N TRP A 110 -25.57 -1.58 -36.39
CA TRP A 110 -26.91 -1.29 -35.89
C TRP A 110 -27.70 -0.68 -37.05
N PRO A 111 -28.80 -1.31 -37.52
CA PRO A 111 -29.65 -0.69 -38.51
C PRO A 111 -30.42 0.49 -37.90
N VAL A 112 -30.75 1.40 -38.82
CA VAL A 112 -31.42 2.70 -38.70
C VAL A 112 -32.60 2.79 -37.74
#